data_AF-A0A2P9HKU4-F1
#
_entry.id   AF-A0A2P9HKU4-F1
#
_cell.length_a   1.000
_cell.length_b   1.000
_cell.length_c   1.000
_cell.angle_alpha   90.00
_cell.angle_beta   90.00
_cell.angle_gamma   90.00
#
_symmetry.space_group_name_H-M   'P 1'
#
loop_
_entity.id
_entity.type
_entity.pdbx_description
1 polymer ?
#
loop_
_entity_poly.entity_id
_entity_poly.type
_entity_poly.pdbx_seq_one_letter_code
_entity_poly.pdbx_strand_id
1 'polypeptide(L)' 'MTPAARRKAVAHLMDHHQMSERRACKAMGFCRMTIRYETRRSDDHDLRERMKELAHERRRL' A
#
# COMPACT_ATOMS: atom_id res chain seq x y z
N MET A 1 -7.19 10.84 3.00
CA MET A 1 -7.64 9.80 2.04
C MET A 1 -6.69 8.60 2.10
N THR A 2 -7.21 7.38 2.25
CA THR A 2 -6.40 6.16 2.40
C THR A 2 -5.86 5.64 1.05
N PRO A 3 -4.76 4.86 1.02
CA PRO A 3 -4.28 4.23 -0.21
C PRO A 3 -5.32 3.32 -0.89
N ALA A 4 -6.18 2.67 -0.10
CA ALA A 4 -7.29 1.87 -0.62
C ALA A 4 -8.34 2.73 -1.35
N ALA A 5 -8.72 3.87 -0.78
CA ALA A 5 -9.65 4.80 -1.43
C ALA A 5 -9.06 5.37 -2.74
N ARG A 6 -7.76 5.68 -2.75
CA ARG A 6 -7.07 6.17 -3.96
C ARG A 6 -7.10 5.15 -5.10
N ARG A 7 -6.82 3.88 -4.77
CA ARG A 7 -6.89 2.77 -5.74
C ARG A 7 -8.29 2.60 -6.32
N LYS A 8 -9.33 2.66 -5.49
CA LYS A 8 -10.73 2.61 -5.95
C LYS A 8 -11.08 3.75 -6.91
N ALA A 9 -10.67 4.98 -6.59
CA ALA A 9 -10.94 6.12 -7.46
C ALA A 9 -10.22 6.01 -8.82
N VAL A 10 -8.96 5.54 -8.84
CA VAL A 10 -8.23 5.33 -10.10
C VAL A 10 -8.85 4.20 -10.92
N ALA A 11 -9.25 3.09 -10.30
CA ALA A 11 -9.94 2.00 -10.98
C ALA A 11 -11.25 2.49 -11.63
N HIS A 12 -12.05 3.26 -10.90
CA HIS A 12 -13.29 3.84 -11.44
C HIS A 12 -13.05 4.70 -12.68
N LEU A 13 -12.00 5.53 -12.68
CA LEU A 13 -11.64 6.33 -13.85
C LEU A 13 -11.19 5.48 -15.05
N MET A 14 -10.47 4.40 -14.79
CA MET A 14 -10.01 3.49 -15.84
C MET A 14 -11.18 2.74 -16.47
N ASP A 15 -12.11 2.23 -15.64
CA ASP A 15 -13.23 1.40 -16.11
C ASP A 15 -14.30 2.24 -16.82
N HIS A 16 -14.73 3.35 -16.22
CA HIS A 16 -15.85 4.14 -16.75
C HIS A 16 -15.47 5.13 -17.84
N HIS A 17 -14.22 5.63 -17.83
CA HIS A 17 -13.76 6.63 -18.79
C HIS A 17 -12.66 6.12 -19.73
N GLN A 18 -12.39 4.80 -19.72
CA GLN A 18 -11.34 4.15 -20.51
C GLN A 18 -9.97 4.87 -20.41
N MET A 19 -9.71 5.49 -19.26
CA MET A 19 -8.46 6.20 -19.04
C MET A 19 -7.33 5.20 -18.79
N SER A 20 -6.12 5.54 -19.23
CA SER A 20 -4.94 4.82 -18.74
C SER A 20 -4.67 5.17 -17.28
N GLU A 21 -4.08 4.24 -16.53
CA GLU A 21 -3.67 4.45 -15.13
C GLU A 21 -2.87 5.76 -14.96
N ARG A 22 -1.99 6.08 -15.91
CA ARG A 22 -1.21 7.34 -15.90
C ARG A 22 -2.12 8.57 -15.96
N ARG A 23 -3.12 8.59 -16.84
CA ARG A 23 -4.06 9.73 -16.98
C ARG A 23 -4.97 9.82 -15.76
N ALA A 24 -5.48 8.70 -15.28
CA ALA A 24 -6.31 8.64 -14.08
C ALA A 24 -5.55 9.13 -12.83
N CYS A 25 -4.31 8.69 -12.62
CA CYS A 25 -3.47 9.18 -11.52
C CYS A 25 -3.20 10.69 -11.61
N LYS A 26 -2.92 11.20 -12.81
CA LYS A 26 -2.70 12.63 -13.03
C LYS A 26 -3.97 13.45 -12.74
N ALA A 27 -5.12 12.98 -13.19
CA ALA A 27 -6.41 13.62 -12.95
C ALA A 27 -6.76 13.69 -11.45
N MET A 28 -6.43 12.64 -10.69
CA MET A 28 -6.68 12.56 -9.25
C MET A 28 -5.59 13.22 -8.38
N GLY A 29 -4.47 13.66 -8.97
CA GLY A 29 -3.36 14.29 -8.23
C GLY A 29 -2.53 13.35 -7.35
N PHE A 30 -2.53 12.03 -7.64
CA PHE A 30 -1.75 11.06 -6.87
C PHE A 30 -0.57 10.48 -7.66
N CYS A 31 0.50 10.13 -6.96
CA CYS A 31 1.62 9.44 -7.59
C CYS A 31 1.24 7.99 -7.92
N ARG A 32 1.51 7.58 -9.17
CA ARG A 32 1.30 6.22 -9.69
C ARG A 32 1.92 5.12 -8.82
N MET A 33 3.05 5.41 -8.15
CA MET A 33 3.68 4.46 -7.21
C MET A 33 2.75 4.03 -6.07
N THR A 34 1.87 4.93 -5.62
CA THR A 34 0.90 4.60 -4.55
C THR A 34 -0.13 3.59 -5.03
N ILE A 35 -0.53 3.67 -6.30
CA ILE A 35 -1.55 2.81 -6.89
C ILE A 35 -0.99 1.42 -7.18
N ARG A 36 0.27 1.36 -7.65
CA ARG A 36 1.02 0.12 -7.91
C ARG A 36 1.63 -0.52 -6.66
N TYR A 37 1.52 0.13 -5.51
CA TYR A 37 2.08 -0.43 -4.29
C TYR A 37 1.32 -1.71 -3.91
N GLU A 38 2.03 -2.82 -4.01
CA GLU A 38 1.58 -4.12 -3.54
C GLU A 38 2.32 -4.44 -2.24
N THR A 39 1.55 -4.71 -1.19
CA THR A 39 2.14 -5.19 0.06
C THR A 39 2.69 -6.59 -0.15
N ARG A 40 4.00 -6.70 -0.25
CA ARG A 40 4.71 -7.97 -0.17
C ARG A 40 4.94 -8.27 1.30
N ARG A 41 4.09 -9.09 1.91
CA ARG A 41 4.45 -9.76 3.17
C ARG A 41 5.11 -11.08 2.76
N SER A 42 6.43 -11.16 2.93
CA SER A 42 7.09 -12.45 3.03
C SER A 42 6.39 -13.28 4.10
N ASP A 43 6.46 -14.61 4.00
CA ASP A 43 6.06 -15.49 5.10
C ASP A 43 7.12 -15.44 6.21
N ASP A 44 7.36 -14.25 6.72
CA ASP A 44 8.33 -13.91 7.76
C ASP A 44 7.63 -13.78 9.12
N HIS A 45 6.55 -14.56 9.30
CA HIS A 45 5.79 -14.59 10.54
C HIS A 45 6.70 -14.89 11.73
N ASP A 46 7.49 -15.96 11.63
CA ASP A 46 8.42 -16.39 12.69
C ASP A 46 9.47 -15.33 12.99
N LEU A 47 9.98 -14.65 11.96
CA LEU A 47 10.94 -13.55 12.12
C LEU A 47 10.31 -12.39 12.89
N ARG A 48 9.07 -12.01 12.57
CA ARG A 48 8.37 -10.93 13.27
C ARG A 48 8.05 -11.29 14.71
N GLU A 49 7.63 -12.52 14.98
CA GLU A 49 7.40 -12.98 16.35
C GLU A 49 8.70 -12.95 17.15
N ARG A 50 9.81 -13.43 16.57
CA ARG A 50 11.12 -13.36 17.21
C ARG A 50 11.58 -11.92 17.50
N MET A 51 11.32 -10.99 16.59
CA MET A 51 11.61 -9.57 16.82
C MET A 51 10.78 -8.98 17.97
N LYS A 52 9.51 -9.36 18.11
CA LYS A 52 8.66 -8.93 19.23
C LYS A 52 9.18 -9.47 20.56
N GLU A 53 9.48 -10.76 20.63
CA GLU A 53 10.06 -11.40 21.82
C GLU A 53 11.31 -10.66 22.29
N LEU A 54 12.28 -10.45 21.39
CA LEU A 54 13.51 -9.72 21.69
C LEU A 54 13.25 -8.28 22.16
N ALA A 55 12.25 -7.60 21.60
CA ALA A 55 11.88 -6.25 22.04
C ALA A 55 11.24 -6.24 23.43
N HIS A 56 10.51 -7.30 23.80
CA HIS A 56 9.98 -7.49 25.15
C HIS A 56 11.08 -7.82 26.17
N GLU A 57 12.04 -8.68 25.81
CA GLU A 57 13.19 -9.03 26.66
C GLU A 57 14.13 -7.83 26.90
N ARG A 58 14.40 -7.03 25.86
CA ARG A 58 15.30 -5.86 25.92
C ARG A 58 14.59 -4.57 26.29
N ARG A 59 13.36 -4.64 26.82
CA ARG A 59 12.61 -3.46 27.24
C ARG A 59 13.49 -2.73 28.27
N ARG A 60 14.10 -1.62 27.84
CA ARG A 60 14.97 -0.79 28.67
C ARG A 60 14.13 -0.32 29.86
N LEU A 61 14.33 -0.95 31.01
CA LEU A 61 13.97 -0.37 32.31
C LEU A 61 14.96 0.75 32.61
#